data_AF-A0A7U9NFU4-F1
#
_entry.id   AF-A0A7U9NFU4-F1
#
_cell.length_a   1.000
_cell.length_b   1.000
_cell.length_c   1.000
_cell.angle_alpha   90.00
_cell.angle_beta   90.00
_cell.angle_gamma   90.00
#
_symmetry.space_group_name_H-M   'P 1'
#
loop_
_entity.id
_entity.type
_entity.pdbx_description
1 polymer ?
#
loop_
_entity_poly.entity_id
_entity_poly.type
_entity_poly.pdbx_seq_one_letter_code
_entity_poly.pdbx_strand_id
1 'polypeptide(L)'
;MNTISVDKKGVVTYTVIEEFGKDFYDAEGLRADIEQEVGDYNRNFGTDPLTLKSLEVEDGSAVMQMQFTEARYYEDYYKAYSGGTLFVGTIKEAMDAGYDLAGEFMAADGALTDVSQLPKAESLKVLITSEALTVQVPGDIQCVSPSGSVEIVGKKEAVVSEEALQACIIYK
;
A
#
# COMPACT_ATOMS: atom_id res chain seq x y z
N MET A 1 0.64 13.58 0.17
CA MET A 1 0.15 12.35 -0.51
C MET A 1 0.72 11.17 0.24
N ASN A 2 -0.12 10.21 0.61
CA ASN A 2 0.28 9.06 1.40
C ASN A 2 1.05 8.06 0.55
N THR A 3 1.77 7.13 1.19
CA THR A 3 2.59 6.14 0.49
C THR A 3 2.47 4.78 1.16
N ILE A 4 2.27 3.73 0.35
CA ILE A 4 2.47 2.34 0.75
C ILE A 4 3.77 1.85 0.15
N SER A 5 4.67 1.37 0.99
CA SER A 5 5.90 0.70 0.55
C SER A 5 5.91 -0.75 1.04
N VAL A 6 6.37 -1.66 0.19
CA VAL A 6 6.46 -3.09 0.49
C VAL A 6 7.91 -3.55 0.35
N ASP A 7 8.40 -4.28 1.34
CA ASP A 7 9.73 -4.86 1.29
C ASP A 7 9.74 -6.29 0.70
N LYS A 8 10.94 -6.85 0.50
CA LYS A 8 11.11 -8.21 -0.05
C LYS A 8 10.52 -9.33 0.83
N LYS A 9 10.23 -9.04 2.10
CA LYS A 9 9.63 -9.97 3.06
C LYS A 9 8.11 -9.81 3.12
N GLY A 10 7.52 -8.85 2.41
CA GLY A 10 6.09 -8.55 2.45
C GLY A 10 5.68 -7.61 3.58
N VAL A 11 6.66 -7.02 4.29
CA VAL A 11 6.39 -6.00 5.31
C VAL A 11 5.90 -4.74 4.61
N VAL A 12 4.79 -4.20 5.08
CA VAL A 12 4.16 -2.99 4.55
C VAL A 12 4.51 -1.83 5.46
N THR A 13 5.01 -0.73 4.90
CA THR A 13 5.15 0.53 5.63
C THR A 13 4.25 1.58 4.98
N TYR A 14 3.28 2.05 5.74
CA TYR A 14 2.35 3.10 5.36
C TYR A 14 2.83 4.44 5.92
N THR A 15 3.04 5.41 5.04
CA THR A 15 3.45 6.76 5.39
C THR A 15 2.29 7.72 5.14
N VAL A 16 1.86 8.40 6.19
CA VAL A 16 0.81 9.42 6.14
C VAL A 16 1.46 10.79 6.29
N ILE A 17 1.06 11.73 5.43
CA ILE A 17 1.52 13.12 5.48
C ILE A 17 0.28 14.00 5.52
N GLU A 18 0.08 14.67 6.66
CA GLU A 18 -1.06 15.55 6.87
C GLU A 18 -0.62 16.94 7.35
N GLU A 19 -1.46 17.94 7.09
CA GLU A 19 -1.29 19.26 7.69
C GLU A 19 -1.57 19.17 9.19
N PHE A 20 -0.69 19.75 10.00
CA PHE A 20 -0.74 19.71 11.45
C PHE A 20 -0.84 21.11 12.04
N GLY A 21 -2.05 21.49 12.42
CA GLY A 21 -2.32 22.72 13.14
C GLY A 21 -1.94 22.58 14.62
N LYS A 22 -0.77 23.10 15.02
CA LYS A 22 -0.32 23.13 16.42
C LYS A 22 -1.28 23.87 17.36
N ASP A 23 -2.15 24.71 16.82
CA ASP A 23 -3.19 25.42 17.58
C ASP A 23 -4.32 24.48 18.05
N PHE A 24 -4.44 23.29 17.46
CA PHE A 24 -5.51 22.33 17.72
C PHE A 24 -5.02 21.00 18.30
N TYR A 25 -3.75 20.65 18.09
CA TYR A 25 -3.19 19.35 18.47
C TYR A 25 -1.85 19.46 19.20
N ASP A 26 -1.73 18.74 20.32
CA ASP A 26 -0.46 18.48 21.00
C ASP A 26 0.20 17.24 20.38
N ALA A 27 1.46 17.37 19.96
CA ALA A 27 2.18 16.29 19.30
C ALA A 27 2.47 15.12 20.26
N GLU A 28 2.73 15.39 21.54
CA GLU A 28 2.94 14.34 22.54
C GLU A 28 1.63 13.59 22.83
N GLY A 29 0.52 14.32 22.99
CA GLY A 29 -0.81 13.73 23.10
C GLY A 29 -1.19 12.87 21.89
N LEU A 30 -1.02 13.39 20.67
CA LEU A 30 -1.29 12.63 19.44
C LEU A 30 -0.48 11.34 19.39
N ARG A 31 0.80 11.40 19.76
CA ARG A 31 1.66 10.23 19.82
C ARG A 31 1.13 9.19 20.80
N ALA A 32 0.77 9.61 22.01
CA ALA A 32 0.26 8.73 23.05
C ALA A 32 -1.04 8.03 22.62
N ASP A 33 -1.93 8.77 21.95
CA ASP A 33 -3.19 8.23 21.43
C ASP A 33 -2.93 7.14 20.35
N ILE A 34 -2.03 7.41 19.40
CA ILE A 34 -1.65 6.44 18.36
C ILE A 34 -0.97 5.22 18.96
N GLU A 35 -0.04 5.40 19.91
CA GLU A 35 0.66 4.30 20.57
C GLU A 35 -0.32 3.41 21.37
N GLN A 36 -1.33 4.02 22.01
CA GLN A 36 -2.39 3.29 22.68
C GLN A 36 -3.22 2.48 21.69
N GLU A 37 -3.64 3.10 20.57
CA GLU A 37 -4.42 2.42 19.53
C GLU A 37 -3.67 1.23 18.91
N VAL A 38 -2.38 1.42 18.58
CA VAL A 38 -1.50 0.34 18.09
C VAL A 38 -1.41 -0.79 19.13
N GLY A 39 -1.24 -0.44 20.40
CA GLY A 39 -1.21 -1.41 21.49
C GLY A 39 -2.51 -2.22 21.59
N ASP A 40 -3.66 -1.56 21.53
CA ASP A 40 -4.96 -2.19 21.62
C ASP A 40 -5.28 -3.07 20.40
N TYR A 41 -4.86 -2.65 19.20
CA TYR A 41 -4.92 -3.49 18.01
C TYR A 41 -4.09 -4.78 18.18
N ASN A 42 -2.83 -4.64 18.62
CA ASN A 42 -1.92 -5.78 18.77
C ASN A 42 -2.39 -6.79 19.84
N ARG A 43 -3.13 -6.36 20.88
CA ARG A 43 -3.71 -7.27 21.88
C ARG A 43 -4.62 -8.36 21.29
N ASN A 44 -5.16 -8.16 20.09
CA ASN A 44 -5.99 -9.15 19.40
C ASN A 44 -5.19 -10.31 18.82
N PHE A 45 -3.85 -10.25 18.87
CA PHE A 45 -2.95 -11.20 18.24
C PHE A 45 -1.93 -11.75 19.24
N GLY A 46 -1.32 -12.89 18.91
CA GLY A 46 -0.21 -13.47 19.70
C GLY A 46 1.16 -12.86 19.40
N THR A 47 1.21 -11.86 18.53
CA THR A 47 2.40 -11.14 18.05
C THR A 47 2.05 -9.67 17.89
N ASP A 48 3.02 -8.81 17.59
CA ASP A 48 2.79 -7.39 17.27
C ASP A 48 2.79 -7.19 15.74
N PRO A 49 1.64 -7.32 15.06
CA PRO A 49 1.57 -7.14 13.61
C PRO A 49 1.72 -5.68 13.17
N LEU A 50 1.40 -4.72 14.03
CA LEU A 50 1.47 -3.28 13.76
C LEU A 50 2.50 -2.60 14.67
N THR A 51 3.29 -1.68 14.13
CA THR A 51 4.24 -0.86 14.89
C THR A 51 4.23 0.58 14.39
N LEU A 52 4.11 1.54 15.31
CA LEU A 52 4.42 2.95 15.02
C LEU A 52 5.95 3.10 14.90
N LYS A 53 6.45 3.46 13.71
CA LYS A 53 7.88 3.63 13.44
C LYS A 53 8.34 5.05 13.74
N SER A 54 7.56 6.04 13.32
CA SER A 54 7.83 7.45 13.57
C SER A 54 6.54 8.26 13.54
N LEU A 55 6.56 9.36 14.29
CA LEU A 55 5.63 10.47 14.19
C LEU A 55 6.45 11.73 14.37
N GLU A 56 6.63 12.47 13.29
CA GLU A 56 7.43 13.68 13.22
C GLU A 56 6.53 14.86 12.90
N VAL A 57 6.63 15.94 13.67
CA VAL A 57 5.83 17.16 13.46
C VAL A 57 6.79 18.32 13.19
N GLU A 58 6.87 18.73 11.93
CA GLU A 58 7.76 19.78 11.46
C GLU A 58 7.00 20.73 10.54
N ASP A 59 7.29 22.04 10.64
CA ASP A 59 6.77 23.08 9.73
C ASP A 59 5.24 23.04 9.46
N GLY A 60 4.45 22.64 10.45
CA GLY A 60 2.99 22.57 10.33
C GLY A 60 2.49 21.36 9.55
N SER A 61 3.31 20.32 9.41
CA SER A 61 2.93 19.01 8.89
C SER A 61 3.32 17.91 9.86
N ALA A 62 2.48 16.87 9.94
CA ALA A 62 2.80 15.63 10.63
C ALA A 62 3.10 14.54 9.60
N VAL A 63 4.23 13.86 9.78
CA VAL A 63 4.63 12.68 9.01
C VAL A 63 4.64 11.49 9.94
N MET A 64 3.76 10.53 9.67
CA MET A 64 3.63 9.31 10.45
C MET A 64 4.00 8.10 9.60
N GLN A 65 4.75 7.17 10.19
CA GLN A 65 5.03 5.87 9.57
C GLN A 65 4.52 4.74 10.45
N MET A 66 3.61 3.95 9.90
CA MET A 66 3.17 2.69 10.48
C MET A 66 3.73 1.52 9.70
N GLN A 67 4.13 0.46 10.39
CA GLN A 67 4.64 -0.75 9.78
C GLN A 67 3.76 -1.94 10.15
N PHE A 68 3.32 -2.67 9.13
CA PHE A 68 2.57 -3.91 9.24
C PHE A 68 3.45 -5.06 8.78
N THR A 69 3.45 -6.16 9.52
CA THR A 69 4.25 -7.34 9.15
C THR A 69 3.81 -7.97 7.83
N GLU A 70 2.54 -7.80 7.46
CA GLU A 70 1.93 -8.30 6.23
C GLU A 70 0.74 -7.41 5.81
N ALA A 71 0.39 -7.41 4.51
CA ALA A 71 -0.72 -6.62 3.95
C ALA A 71 -2.09 -6.89 4.59
N ARG A 72 -2.35 -8.13 5.02
CA ARG A 72 -3.63 -8.48 5.68
C ARG A 72 -3.87 -7.73 6.99
N TYR A 73 -2.81 -7.35 7.71
CA TYR A 73 -2.94 -6.58 8.95
C TYR A 73 -3.20 -5.10 8.67
N TYR A 74 -2.67 -4.58 7.55
CA TYR A 74 -3.06 -3.25 7.06
C TYR A 74 -4.55 -3.23 6.74
N GLU A 75 -5.01 -4.18 5.92
CA GLU A 75 -6.42 -4.25 5.52
C GLU A 75 -7.33 -4.41 6.75
N ASP A 76 -7.01 -5.31 7.68
CA ASP A 76 -7.77 -5.53 8.91
C ASP A 76 -7.84 -4.27 9.79
N TYR A 77 -6.72 -3.58 9.99
CA TYR A 77 -6.66 -2.34 10.78
C TYR A 77 -7.48 -1.20 10.12
N TYR A 78 -7.34 -1.01 8.81
CA TYR A 78 -8.00 0.09 8.09
C TYR A 78 -9.44 -0.20 7.66
N LYS A 79 -9.88 -1.46 7.71
CA LYS A 79 -11.24 -1.86 7.36
C LYS A 79 -12.31 -1.11 8.16
N ALA A 80 -12.02 -0.79 9.43
CA ALA A 80 -12.95 -0.05 10.29
C ALA A 80 -13.05 1.45 9.94
N TYR A 81 -12.05 2.00 9.27
CA TYR A 81 -11.91 3.44 9.03
C TYR A 81 -12.29 3.84 7.60
N SER A 82 -11.67 3.21 6.61
CA SER A 82 -11.80 3.59 5.19
C SER A 82 -12.34 2.46 4.31
N GLY A 83 -12.30 1.21 4.78
CA GLY A 83 -12.58 0.04 3.94
C GLY A 83 -11.52 -0.18 2.85
N GLY A 84 -10.33 0.43 3.00
CA GLY A 84 -9.23 0.30 2.07
C GLY A 84 -8.80 -1.16 1.90
N THR A 85 -8.67 -1.59 0.64
CA THR A 85 -8.19 -2.92 0.27
C THR A 85 -6.67 -2.87 0.10
N LEU A 86 -5.96 -3.88 0.62
CA LEU A 86 -4.54 -4.08 0.31
C LEU A 86 -4.21 -5.57 0.25
N PHE A 87 -3.80 -6.01 -0.93
CA PHE A 87 -3.29 -7.36 -1.15
C PHE A 87 -1.86 -7.32 -1.66
N VAL A 88 -1.02 -8.19 -1.14
CA VAL A 88 0.33 -8.45 -1.64
C VAL A 88 0.53 -9.95 -1.71
N GLY A 89 0.84 -10.45 -2.90
CA GLY A 89 1.00 -11.89 -3.12
C GLY A 89 1.50 -12.21 -4.52
N THR A 90 1.42 -13.47 -4.90
CA THR A 90 1.59 -13.92 -6.29
C THR A 90 0.31 -13.68 -7.08
N ILE A 91 0.42 -13.68 -8.41
CA ILE A 91 -0.73 -13.65 -9.32
C ILE A 91 -1.72 -14.77 -9.01
N LYS A 92 -1.22 -15.98 -8.71
CA LYS A 92 -2.07 -17.12 -8.34
C LYS A 92 -2.83 -16.87 -7.03
N GLU A 93 -2.14 -16.40 -5.99
CA GLU A 93 -2.79 -16.11 -4.70
C GLU A 93 -3.86 -15.01 -4.83
N ALA A 94 -3.63 -14.00 -5.68
CA ALA A 94 -4.64 -12.98 -5.97
C ALA A 94 -5.89 -13.55 -6.65
N MET A 95 -5.71 -14.37 -7.69
CA MET A 95 -6.84 -15.03 -8.36
C MET A 95 -7.59 -15.99 -7.42
N ASP A 96 -6.86 -16.75 -6.60
CA ASP A 96 -7.45 -17.66 -5.60
C ASP A 96 -8.20 -16.86 -4.51
N ALA A 97 -7.79 -15.62 -4.21
CA ALA A 97 -8.49 -14.69 -3.33
C ALA A 97 -9.68 -13.98 -4.01
N GLY A 98 -9.92 -14.21 -5.31
CA GLY A 98 -11.07 -13.69 -6.05
C GLY A 98 -10.83 -12.39 -6.81
N TYR A 99 -9.59 -11.91 -6.89
CA TYR A 99 -9.26 -10.74 -7.70
C TYR A 99 -9.27 -11.11 -9.19
N ASP A 100 -10.00 -10.33 -9.99
CA ASP A 100 -9.98 -10.46 -11.44
C ASP A 100 -8.73 -9.78 -12.02
N LEU A 101 -7.85 -10.60 -12.59
CA LEU A 101 -6.63 -10.18 -13.28
C LEU A 101 -6.72 -10.48 -14.78
N ALA A 102 -7.91 -10.76 -15.31
CA ALA A 102 -8.13 -10.86 -16.74
C ALA A 102 -8.17 -9.47 -17.38
N GLY A 103 -7.80 -9.40 -18.66
CA GLY A 103 -7.82 -8.17 -19.44
C GLY A 103 -6.46 -7.52 -19.61
N GLU A 104 -6.50 -6.26 -20.04
CA GLU A 104 -5.32 -5.50 -20.45
C GLU A 104 -4.70 -4.75 -19.29
N PHE A 105 -3.37 -4.75 -19.26
CA PHE A 105 -2.50 -4.01 -18.36
C PHE A 105 -1.59 -3.11 -19.20
N MET A 106 -1.14 -2.01 -18.62
CA MET A 106 -0.19 -1.09 -19.24
C MET A 106 1.23 -1.38 -18.74
N ALA A 107 2.14 -1.69 -19.66
CA ALA A 107 3.56 -1.85 -19.37
C ALA A 107 4.26 -0.49 -19.21
N ALA A 108 5.50 -0.51 -18.70
CA ALA A 108 6.28 0.70 -18.46
C ALA A 108 6.63 1.52 -19.73
N ASP A 109 6.59 0.91 -20.91
CA ASP A 109 6.77 1.58 -22.20
C ASP A 109 5.46 2.08 -22.82
N GLY A 110 4.34 1.94 -22.10
CA GLY A 110 3.00 2.31 -22.55
C GLY A 110 2.32 1.26 -23.44
N ALA A 111 2.97 0.13 -23.73
CA ALA A 111 2.35 -0.96 -24.48
C ALA A 111 1.27 -1.65 -23.63
N LEU A 112 0.18 -2.07 -24.28
CA LEU A 112 -0.81 -2.95 -23.66
C LEU A 112 -0.30 -4.39 -23.67
N THR A 113 -0.48 -5.08 -22.56
CA THR A 113 -0.15 -6.49 -22.33
C THR A 113 -1.27 -7.16 -21.54
N ASP A 114 -1.24 -8.47 -21.40
CA ASP A 114 -2.05 -9.19 -20.41
C ASP A 114 -1.14 -10.07 -19.54
N VAL A 115 -1.68 -10.61 -18.45
CA VAL A 115 -0.96 -11.45 -17.49
C VAL A 115 -0.35 -12.70 -18.16
N SER A 116 -1.00 -13.27 -19.18
CA SER A 116 -0.54 -14.49 -19.86
C SER A 116 0.68 -14.26 -20.75
N GLN A 117 0.92 -13.01 -21.15
CA GLN A 117 2.08 -12.60 -21.96
C GLN A 117 3.31 -12.25 -21.12
N LEU A 118 3.16 -12.12 -19.79
CA LEU A 118 4.26 -11.74 -18.91
C LEU A 118 5.29 -12.87 -18.78
N PRO A 119 6.58 -12.60 -18.99
CA PRO A 119 7.61 -13.62 -18.86
C PRO A 119 7.78 -14.03 -17.39
N LYS A 120 7.80 -15.34 -17.13
CA LYS A 120 7.91 -15.93 -15.78
C LYS A 120 6.83 -15.42 -14.82
N ALA A 121 5.58 -15.34 -15.29
CA ALA A 121 4.44 -14.87 -14.50
C ALA A 121 4.31 -15.58 -13.14
N GLU A 122 4.71 -16.85 -13.04
CA GLU A 122 4.74 -17.63 -11.81
C GLU A 122 5.68 -17.08 -10.72
N SER A 123 6.67 -16.28 -11.13
CA SER A 123 7.64 -15.63 -10.24
C SER A 123 7.25 -14.19 -9.89
N LEU A 124 6.27 -13.62 -10.59
CA LEU A 124 5.85 -12.24 -10.38
C LEU A 124 4.96 -12.12 -9.14
N LYS A 125 5.05 -10.95 -8.53
CA LYS A 125 4.21 -10.51 -7.43
C LYS A 125 3.23 -9.47 -7.91
N VAL A 126 2.14 -9.35 -7.17
CA VAL A 126 1.07 -8.39 -7.41
C VAL A 126 0.78 -7.65 -6.12
N LEU A 127 0.60 -6.34 -6.24
CA LEU A 127 0.01 -5.49 -5.23
C LEU A 127 -1.32 -4.97 -5.75
N ILE A 128 -2.38 -5.13 -4.96
CA ILE A 128 -3.72 -4.62 -5.28
C ILE A 128 -4.13 -3.67 -4.17
N THR A 129 -4.61 -2.47 -4.53
CA THR A 129 -5.13 -1.50 -3.57
C THR A 129 -6.29 -0.71 -4.14
N SER A 130 -7.21 -0.27 -3.28
CA SER A 130 -8.31 0.64 -3.64
C SER A 130 -8.03 2.09 -3.24
N GLU A 131 -6.83 2.41 -2.75
CA GLU A 131 -6.51 3.72 -2.21
C GLU A 131 -5.69 4.57 -3.21
N ALA A 132 -6.00 5.86 -3.24
CA ALA A 132 -5.24 6.84 -4.01
C ALA A 132 -3.99 7.26 -3.24
N LEU A 133 -2.85 6.69 -3.63
CA LEU A 133 -1.57 6.88 -2.96
C LEU A 133 -0.40 6.54 -3.87
N THR A 134 0.81 6.87 -3.43
CA THR A 134 2.04 6.37 -4.04
C THR A 134 2.33 4.95 -3.57
N VAL A 135 2.62 4.04 -4.48
CA VAL A 135 3.02 2.66 -4.18
C VAL A 135 4.49 2.46 -4.51
N GLN A 136 5.23 1.87 -3.57
CA GLN A 136 6.62 1.44 -3.75
C GLN A 136 6.74 -0.08 -3.54
N VAL A 137 7.24 -0.78 -4.55
CA VAL A 137 7.38 -2.25 -4.55
C VAL A 137 8.85 -2.67 -4.50
N PRO A 138 9.19 -3.88 -4.02
CA PRO A 138 10.59 -4.25 -3.82
C PRO A 138 11.35 -4.57 -5.12
N GLY A 139 10.66 -4.72 -6.25
CA GLY A 139 11.23 -5.05 -7.54
C GLY A 139 10.61 -4.30 -8.71
N ASP A 140 11.12 -4.57 -9.91
CA ASP A 140 10.80 -3.77 -11.09
C ASP A 140 9.35 -4.02 -11.53
N ILE A 141 8.57 -2.94 -11.67
CA ILE A 141 7.20 -2.98 -12.18
C ILE A 141 7.24 -3.48 -13.63
N GLN A 142 6.42 -4.48 -13.92
CA GLN A 142 6.24 -5.06 -15.24
C GLN A 142 5.07 -4.40 -15.96
N CYS A 143 3.94 -4.27 -15.27
CA CYS A 143 2.75 -3.60 -15.77
C CYS A 143 1.82 -3.20 -14.62
N VAL A 144 0.87 -2.31 -14.92
CA VAL A 144 -0.15 -1.81 -13.99
C VAL A 144 -1.53 -1.85 -14.63
N SER A 145 -2.59 -1.71 -13.84
CA SER A 145 -3.95 -1.46 -14.35
C SER A 145 -3.93 -0.36 -15.42
N PRO A 146 -4.80 -0.45 -16.44
CA PRO A 146 -4.74 0.41 -17.62
C PRO A 146 -4.85 1.90 -17.31
N SER A 147 -4.39 2.71 -18.27
CA SER A 147 -4.17 4.16 -18.13
C SER A 147 -5.40 4.91 -17.61
N GLY A 148 -5.19 5.81 -16.64
CA GLY A 148 -6.20 6.64 -15.97
C GLY A 148 -6.31 6.36 -14.47
N SER A 149 -6.04 5.12 -14.06
CA SER A 149 -6.08 4.70 -12.65
C SER A 149 -4.69 4.62 -12.00
N VAL A 150 -3.66 4.27 -12.76
CA VAL A 150 -2.30 4.06 -12.24
C VAL A 150 -1.26 4.60 -13.23
N GLU A 151 -0.28 5.33 -12.72
CA GLU A 151 0.88 5.83 -13.48
C GLU A 151 2.18 5.23 -12.94
N ILE A 152 3.04 4.69 -13.82
CA ILE A 152 4.38 4.24 -13.44
C ILE A 152 5.32 5.45 -13.47
N VAL A 153 5.76 5.90 -12.30
CA VAL A 153 6.63 7.08 -12.14
C VAL A 153 8.10 6.71 -11.90
N GLY A 154 8.38 5.43 -11.62
CA GLY A 154 9.73 4.90 -11.47
C GLY A 154 9.76 3.39 -11.65
N LYS A 155 10.96 2.80 -11.73
CA LYS A 155 11.11 1.34 -11.89
C LYS A 155 10.37 0.53 -10.83
N LYS A 156 10.22 1.09 -9.63
CA LYS A 156 9.65 0.44 -8.45
C LYS A 156 8.53 1.26 -7.82
N GLU A 157 8.04 2.26 -8.54
CA GLU A 157 7.17 3.27 -7.98
C GLU A 157 6.04 3.59 -8.97
N ALA A 158 4.82 3.59 -8.46
CA ALA A 158 3.62 3.97 -9.20
C ALA A 158 2.74 4.88 -8.36
N VAL A 159 1.94 5.72 -9.01
CA VAL A 159 0.95 6.59 -8.37
C VAL A 159 -0.43 6.08 -8.74
N VAL A 160 -1.27 5.84 -7.74
CA VAL A 160 -2.67 5.44 -7.90
C VAL A 160 -3.55 6.68 -7.75
N SER A 161 -4.44 6.92 -8.72
CA SER A 161 -5.35 8.05 -8.72
C SER A 161 -6.64 7.76 -7.93
N GLU A 162 -7.36 8.80 -7.52
CA GLU A 162 -8.69 8.67 -6.89
C GLU A 162 -9.75 8.06 -7.82
N GLU A 163 -9.52 8.08 -9.13
CA GLU A 163 -10.40 7.47 -10.12
C GLU A 163 -10.24 5.94 -10.16
N ALA A 164 -9.21 5.39 -9.51
CA ALA A 164 -8.99 3.96 -9.41
C ALA A 164 -9.95 3.34 -8.41
N LEU A 165 -10.96 2.61 -8.89
CA LEU A 165 -11.78 1.74 -8.03
C LEU A 165 -10.93 0.63 -7.40
N GLN A 166 -9.98 0.10 -8.17
CA GLN A 166 -9.00 -0.90 -7.74
C GLN A 166 -7.78 -0.82 -8.68
N ALA A 167 -6.62 -0.55 -8.10
CA ALA A 167 -5.34 -0.57 -8.79
C ALA A 167 -4.65 -1.92 -8.61
N CYS A 168 -4.05 -2.42 -9.68
CA CYS A 168 -3.21 -3.61 -9.69
C CYS A 168 -1.84 -3.25 -10.25
N ILE A 169 -0.79 -3.64 -9.52
CA ILE A 169 0.61 -3.38 -9.87
C ILE A 169 1.34 -4.72 -9.85
N ILE A 170 1.83 -5.17 -11.01
CA ILE A 170 2.54 -6.43 -11.16
C ILE A 170 4.04 -6.15 -11.28
N TYR A 171 4.85 -6.83 -10.48
CA TYR A 171 6.29 -6.58 -10.37
C TYR A 171 7.09 -7.87 -10.18
N LYS A 172 8.41 -7.78 -10.41
CA LYS A 172 9.38 -8.87 -10.25
C LYS A 172 9.85 -9.07 -8.81
#